data_AF-A0A221RCR9-F1
#
_entry.id   AF-A0A221RCR9-F1
#
_cell.length_a   1.000
_cell.length_b   1.000
_cell.length_c   1.000
_cell.angle_alpha   90.00
_cell.angle_beta   90.00
_cell.angle_gamma   90.00
#
_symmetry.space_group_name_H-M   'P 1'
#
loop_
_entity.id
_entity.type
_entity.pdbx_description
1 polymer ?
#
loop_
_entity_poly.entity_id
_entity_poly.type
_entity_poly.pdbx_seq_one_letter_code
_entity_poly.pdbx_strand_id
1 'polypeptide(L)'
;MATWTLLILGMVLKYALKVGDWPVQVAGMVHGVVFVSYAVTAALVGVNQHWPLGRIVGAVATAVVPYATYPFDRWLERRGHLEGGWRRERTDDPRDSSWASGVLRALLAHPVALAAGLAVAVAAIVAVLLFLGPPTQWGR
;
A
#
# COMPACT_ATOMS: atom_id res chain seq x y z
N MET A 1 3.27 -4.02 10.73
CA MET A 1 3.60 -5.07 11.73
C MET A 1 2.38 -5.48 12.53
N ALA A 2 1.70 -4.53 13.20
CA ALA A 2 0.51 -4.82 14.00
C ALA A 2 -0.58 -5.62 13.27
N THR A 3 -0.86 -5.35 12.00
CA THR A 3 -1.87 -6.09 11.23
C THR A 3 -1.50 -7.55 10.97
N TRP A 4 -0.22 -7.86 10.78
CA TRP A 4 0.27 -9.25 10.71
C TRP A 4 0.14 -9.95 12.06
N THR A 5 0.46 -9.25 13.15
CA THR A 5 0.25 -9.75 14.50
C THR A 5 -1.23 -10.04 14.77
N LEU A 6 -2.15 -9.17 14.35
CA LEU A 6 -3.59 -9.39 14.44
C LEU A 6 -4.04 -10.61 13.64
N LEU A 7 -3.54 -10.80 12.42
CA LEU A 7 -3.85 -11.99 11.61
C LEU A 7 -3.37 -13.27 12.27
N ILE A 8 -2.12 -13.31 12.74
CA ILE A 8 -1.56 -14.47 13.44
C ILE A 8 -2.35 -14.76 14.71
N LEU A 9 -2.67 -13.73 15.49
CA LEU A 9 -3.50 -13.85 16.69
C LEU A 9 -4.90 -14.38 16.33
N GLY A 10 -5.52 -13.86 15.27
CA GLY A 10 -6.81 -14.34 14.77
C GLY A 10 -6.77 -15.82 14.38
N MET A 11 -5.69 -16.26 13.74
CA MET A 11 -5.47 -17.68 13.41
C MET A 11 -5.31 -18.53 14.67
N VAL A 12 -4.56 -18.07 15.67
CA VAL A 12 -4.45 -18.77 16.96
C VAL A 12 -5.81 -18.86 17.65
N LEU A 13 -6.57 -17.77 17.73
CA LEU A 13 -7.92 -17.74 18.31
C LEU A 13 -8.88 -18.70 17.60
N LYS A 14 -8.84 -18.74 16.27
CA LYS A 14 -9.66 -19.64 15.45
C LYS A 14 -9.27 -21.10 15.64
N TYR A 15 -7.99 -21.42 15.51
CA TYR A 15 -7.56 -22.82 15.42
C TYR A 15 -7.21 -23.44 16.77
N ALA A 16 -6.62 -22.70 17.71
CA ALA A 16 -6.25 -23.22 19.02
C ALA A 16 -7.39 -23.05 20.05
N LEU A 17 -8.03 -21.87 20.08
CA LEU A 17 -9.07 -21.54 21.07
C LEU A 17 -10.51 -21.74 20.55
N LYS A 18 -10.68 -22.10 19.28
CA LYS A 18 -11.97 -22.40 18.64
C LYS A 18 -13.04 -21.32 18.82
N VAL A 19 -12.63 -20.04 18.86
CA VAL A 19 -13.53 -18.88 19.08
C VAL A 19 -14.39 -18.55 17.82
N GLY A 20 -14.22 -19.31 16.74
CA GLY A 20 -14.90 -19.11 15.45
C GLY A 20 -14.08 -18.30 14.46
N ASP A 21 -14.71 -17.93 13.34
CA ASP A 21 -14.04 -17.29 12.21
C ASP A 21 -13.92 -15.76 12.31
N TRP A 22 -14.74 -15.14 13.15
CA TRP A 22 -14.83 -13.69 13.24
C TRP A 22 -13.49 -12.98 13.52
N PRO A 23 -12.54 -13.50 14.34
CA PRO A 23 -11.27 -12.81 14.58
C PRO A 23 -10.44 -12.69 13.30
N VAL A 24 -10.44 -13.75 12.49
CA VAL A 24 -9.73 -13.79 11.20
C VAL A 24 -10.42 -12.87 10.19
N GLN A 25 -11.75 -12.79 10.20
CA GLN A 25 -12.50 -11.88 9.32
C GLN A 25 -12.18 -10.42 9.62
N VAL A 26 -12.21 -10.01 10.90
CA VAL A 26 -11.89 -8.64 11.32
C VAL A 26 -10.42 -8.32 11.06
N ALA A 27 -9.50 -9.18 11.50
CA ALA A 27 -8.08 -8.98 11.27
C ALA A 27 -7.71 -8.97 9.78
N GLY A 28 -8.37 -9.83 8.98
CA GLY A 28 -8.23 -9.89 7.53
C GLY A 28 -8.70 -8.62 6.84
N MET A 29 -9.86 -8.08 7.23
CA MET A 29 -10.36 -6.80 6.70
C MET A 29 -9.39 -5.65 7.02
N VAL A 30 -8.99 -5.53 8.29
CA VAL A 30 -8.03 -4.50 8.73
C VAL A 30 -6.71 -4.63 7.97
N HIS A 31 -6.19 -5.85 7.82
CA HIS A 31 -4.97 -6.11 7.08
C HIS A 31 -5.11 -5.74 5.60
N GLY A 32 -6.21 -6.12 4.95
CA GLY A 32 -6.48 -5.80 3.54
C GLY A 32 -6.50 -4.30 3.26
N VAL A 33 -7.18 -3.51 4.10
CA VAL A 33 -7.20 -2.04 3.97
C VAL A 33 -5.79 -1.44 4.12
N VAL A 34 -5.04 -1.88 5.13
CA VAL A 34 -3.66 -1.40 5.36
C VAL A 34 -2.73 -1.83 4.23
N PHE A 35 -2.90 -3.05 3.69
CA PHE A 35 -2.14 -3.55 2.54
C PHE A 35 -2.34 -2.65 1.30
N VAL A 36 -3.59 -2.36 0.95
CA VAL A 36 -3.91 -1.50 -0.21
C VAL A 36 -3.40 -0.08 0.03
N SER A 37 -3.56 0.45 1.24
CA SER A 37 -3.05 1.78 1.61
C SER A 37 -1.53 1.87 1.47
N TYR A 38 -0.81 0.83 1.90
CA TYR A 38 0.64 0.74 1.73
C TYR A 38 1.02 0.68 0.25
N ALA A 39 0.33 -0.13 -0.56
CA ALA A 39 0.60 -0.24 -1.99
C ALA A 39 0.44 1.10 -2.72
N VAL A 40 -0.66 1.81 -2.47
CA VAL A 40 -0.90 3.14 -3.05
C VAL A 40 0.15 4.15 -2.58
N THR A 41 0.52 4.12 -1.30
CA THR A 41 1.55 5.01 -0.73
C THR A 41 2.93 4.73 -1.33
N ALA A 42 3.31 3.45 -1.46
CA ALA A 42 4.57 3.05 -2.07
C ALA A 42 4.63 3.47 -3.55
N ALA A 43 3.52 3.40 -4.28
CA ALA A 43 3.43 3.93 -5.64
C ALA A 43 3.60 5.45 -5.67
N LEU A 44 2.90 6.18 -4.79
CA LEU A 44 3.00 7.65 -4.70
C LEU A 44 4.44 8.11 -4.39
N VAL A 45 5.05 7.52 -3.35
CA VAL A 45 6.44 7.81 -2.97
C VAL A 45 7.40 7.37 -4.06
N GLY A 46 7.19 6.19 -4.65
CA GLY A 46 8.03 5.68 -5.73
C GLY A 46 8.02 6.59 -6.95
N VAL A 47 6.86 7.12 -7.34
CA VAL A 47 6.79 8.13 -8.41
C VAL A 47 7.49 9.42 -7.98
N ASN A 48 7.27 9.91 -6.74
CA ASN A 48 7.90 11.13 -6.21
C ASN A 48 9.42 11.02 -6.01
N GLN A 49 9.98 9.83 -5.87
CA GLN A 49 11.42 9.60 -5.72
C GLN A 49 12.04 8.96 -6.98
N HIS A 50 11.30 8.95 -8.10
CA HIS A 50 11.69 8.33 -9.38
C HIS A 50 12.22 6.90 -9.23
N TRP A 51 11.60 6.11 -8.37
CA TRP A 51 11.93 4.71 -8.22
C TRP A 51 11.71 3.95 -9.53
N PRO A 52 12.60 3.03 -9.91
CA PRO A 52 12.30 2.07 -10.95
C PRO A 52 11.09 1.22 -10.53
N LEU A 53 10.28 0.81 -11.50
CA LEU A 53 9.05 0.05 -11.26
C LEU A 53 9.27 -1.20 -10.38
N GLY A 54 10.40 -1.89 -10.57
CA GLY A 54 10.77 -3.05 -9.76
C GLY A 54 10.86 -2.78 -8.25
N ARG A 55 11.22 -1.56 -7.83
CA ARG A 55 11.26 -1.19 -6.40
C ARG A 55 9.86 -0.96 -5.84
N ILE A 56 8.94 -0.39 -6.62
CA ILE A 56 7.53 -0.24 -6.24
C ILE A 56 6.87 -1.62 -6.11
N VAL A 57 7.07 -2.48 -7.12
CA VAL A 57 6.56 -3.86 -7.09
C VAL A 57 7.17 -4.63 -5.92
N GLY A 58 8.48 -4.49 -5.68
CA GLY A 58 9.16 -5.09 -4.54
C GLY A 58 8.57 -4.67 -3.20
N ALA A 59 8.28 -3.38 -3.02
CA ALA A 59 7.61 -2.87 -1.82
C ALA A 59 6.27 -3.59 -1.59
N VAL A 60 5.39 -3.58 -2.59
CA VAL A 60 4.07 -4.22 -2.52
C VAL A 60 4.19 -5.72 -2.24
N ALA A 61 5.13 -6.41 -2.89
CA ALA A 61 5.37 -7.83 -2.68
C ALA A 61 5.78 -8.13 -1.23
N THR A 62 6.58 -7.27 -0.59
CA THR A 62 6.96 -7.46 0.81
C THR A 62 5.78 -7.36 1.78
N ALA A 63 4.69 -6.69 1.40
CA ALA A 63 3.48 -6.62 2.23
C ALA A 63 2.73 -7.96 2.30
N VAL A 64 2.93 -8.85 1.33
CA VAL A 64 2.34 -10.21 1.28
C VAL A 64 3.05 -11.17 2.25
N VAL A 65 4.33 -10.93 2.55
CA VAL A 65 5.11 -11.78 3.44
C VAL A 65 5.08 -11.23 4.86
N PRO A 66 4.77 -12.05 5.89
CA PRO A 66 4.77 -11.62 7.27
C PRO A 66 6.03 -10.86 7.67
N TYR A 67 5.83 -9.66 8.22
CA TYR A 67 6.87 -8.78 8.74
C TYR A 67 7.93 -8.30 7.73
N ALA A 68 7.86 -8.67 6.45
CA ALA A 68 8.89 -8.35 5.47
C ALA A 68 8.93 -6.88 5.04
N THR A 69 7.84 -6.12 5.22
CA THR A 69 7.86 -4.66 4.98
C THR A 69 8.81 -3.94 5.94
N TYR A 70 9.02 -4.43 7.17
CA TYR A 70 9.91 -3.77 8.13
C TYR A 70 11.38 -3.72 7.69
N PRO A 71 12.05 -4.86 7.38
CA PRO A 71 13.43 -4.83 6.91
C PRO A 71 13.55 -4.14 5.54
N PHE A 72 12.52 -4.22 4.68
CA PHE A 72 12.51 -3.56 3.38
C PHE A 72 12.44 -2.03 3.52
N ASP A 73 11.52 -1.50 4.33
CA ASP A 73 11.39 -0.07 4.57
C ASP A 73 12.65 0.47 5.27
N ARG A 74 13.22 -0.28 6.22
CA ARG A 74 14.53 0.02 6.83
C ARG A 74 15.67 0.03 5.83
N TRP A 75 15.61 -0.81 4.80
CA TRP A 75 16.62 -0.81 3.73
C TRP A 75 16.44 0.39 2.81
N LEU A 76 15.20 0.76 2.47
CA LEU A 76 14.90 1.96 1.68
C LEU A 76 15.41 3.22 2.38
N GLU A 77 15.11 3.36 3.67
CA GLU A 77 15.57 4.46 4.51
C GLU A 77 17.10 4.54 4.54
N ARG A 78 17.77 3.42 4.89
CA ARG A 78 19.24 3.37 4.96
C ARG A 78 19.96 3.64 3.64
N ARG A 79 19.30 3.39 2.51
CA ARG A 79 19.84 3.62 1.16
C ARG A 79 19.48 5.01 0.62
N GLY A 80 18.83 5.86 1.42
CA GLY A 80 18.39 7.19 1.01
C GLY A 80 17.29 7.17 -0.05
N HIS A 81 16.60 6.05 -0.25
CA HIS A 81 15.55 5.95 -1.27
C HIS A 81 14.26 6.69 -0.88
N LEU A 82 14.12 7.07 0.38
CA LEU A 82 13.02 7.88 0.90
C LEU A 82 13.42 9.35 1.09
N GLU A 83 14.69 9.68 0.87
CA GLU A 83 15.20 11.04 0.99
C GLU A 83 14.82 11.88 -0.23
N GLY A 84 14.65 13.18 -0.02
CA GLY A 84 14.24 14.13 -1.06
C GLY A 84 12.89 14.78 -0.75
N GLY A 85 12.75 16.03 -1.16
CA GLY A 85 11.50 16.78 -0.99
C GLY A 85 10.36 16.25 -1.86
N TRP A 86 9.15 16.72 -1.56
CA TRP A 86 7.99 16.49 -2.43
C TRP A 86 8.11 17.37 -3.68
N ARG A 87 8.08 16.75 -4.87
CA ARG A 87 8.22 17.45 -6.15
C ARG A 87 6.93 18.19 -6.51
N ARG A 88 6.74 19.38 -5.93
CA ARG A 88 5.58 20.27 -6.19
C ARG A 88 5.77 21.10 -7.46
N GLU A 89 7.01 21.39 -7.81
CA GLU A 89 7.37 22.16 -8.99
C GLU A 89 8.00 21.26 -10.06
N ARG A 90 8.02 21.72 -11.31
CA ARG A 90 8.66 20.98 -12.41
C ARG A 90 10.17 21.08 -12.25
N THR A 91 10.84 19.93 -12.25
CA THR A 91 12.31 19.89 -12.27
C THR A 91 12.83 19.74 -13.70
N ASP A 92 14.13 19.98 -13.89
CA ASP A 92 14.82 19.80 -15.17
C ASP A 92 15.05 18.31 -15.52
N ASP A 93 14.65 17.38 -14.65
CA ASP A 93 14.75 15.94 -14.92
C ASP A 93 13.84 15.55 -16.09
N PRO A 94 14.35 14.86 -17.14
CA PRO A 94 13.54 14.41 -18.26
C PRO A 94 12.30 13.59 -17.84
N ARG A 95 12.38 12.86 -16.73
CA ARG A 95 11.29 12.03 -16.18
C ARG A 95 10.13 12.86 -15.61
N ASP A 96 10.32 14.16 -15.37
CA ASP A 96 9.28 15.07 -14.87
C ASP A 96 8.33 15.60 -15.96
N SER A 97 8.63 15.31 -17.23
CA SER A 97 7.75 15.61 -18.38
C SER A 97 6.56 14.65 -18.52
N SER A 98 6.53 13.56 -17.76
CA SER A 98 5.44 12.57 -17.84
C SER A 98 4.12 13.10 -17.30
N TRP A 99 3.01 12.54 -17.82
CA TRP A 99 1.65 12.85 -17.34
C TRP A 99 1.48 12.50 -15.85
N ALA A 100 2.09 11.39 -15.40
CA ALA A 100 2.08 10.96 -14.00
C ALA A 100 2.75 12.00 -13.09
N SER A 101 3.86 12.59 -13.52
CA SER A 101 4.53 13.68 -12.80
C SER A 101 3.66 14.95 -12.76
N GLY A 102 2.88 15.21 -13.81
CA GLY A 102 1.88 16.30 -13.83
C GLY A 102 0.77 16.09 -12.80
N VAL A 103 0.17 14.89 -12.76
CA VAL A 103 -0.86 14.52 -11.79
C VAL A 103 -0.31 14.57 -10.37
N LEU A 104 0.88 14.01 -10.14
CA LEU A 104 1.55 14.06 -8.83
C LEU A 104 1.69 15.50 -8.32
N ARG A 105 2.20 16.42 -9.16
CA ARG A 105 2.35 17.84 -8.79
C ARG A 105 1.02 18.49 -8.41
N ALA A 106 -0.01 18.28 -9.24
CA ALA A 106 -1.34 18.81 -8.98
C ALA A 106 -1.92 18.31 -7.65
N LEU A 107 -1.74 17.02 -7.35
CA LEU A 107 -2.15 16.43 -6.08
C LEU A 107 -1.34 16.98 -4.90
N LEU A 108 -0.03 17.10 -5.03
CA LEU A 108 0.85 17.62 -3.97
C LEU A 108 0.62 19.11 -3.66
N ALA A 109 0.07 19.87 -4.59
CA ALA A 109 -0.35 21.26 -4.37
C ALA A 109 -1.58 21.38 -3.46
N HIS A 110 -2.38 20.30 -3.32
CA HIS A 110 -3.62 20.29 -2.55
C HIS A 110 -3.64 19.12 -1.55
N PRO A 111 -3.01 19.26 -0.36
CA PRO A 111 -2.78 18.14 0.55
C PRO A 111 -4.08 17.48 1.06
N VAL A 112 -5.15 18.27 1.28
CA VAL A 112 -6.46 17.74 1.68
C VAL A 112 -7.12 16.96 0.54
N ALA A 113 -7.06 17.49 -0.68
CA ALA A 113 -7.62 16.80 -1.85
C ALA A 113 -6.83 15.52 -2.17
N LEU A 114 -5.50 15.53 -1.99
CA LEU A 114 -4.67 14.32 -2.09
C LEU A 114 -5.07 13.30 -1.02
N ALA A 115 -5.16 13.69 0.25
CA ALA A 115 -5.56 12.77 1.32
C ALA A 115 -6.95 12.16 1.08
N ALA A 116 -7.92 12.98 0.68
CA ALA A 116 -9.25 12.52 0.32
C ALA A 116 -9.23 11.60 -0.91
N GLY A 117 -8.48 11.97 -1.95
CA GLY A 117 -8.32 11.17 -3.17
C GLY A 117 -7.68 9.82 -2.90
N LEU A 118 -6.65 9.75 -2.06
CA LEU A 118 -6.03 8.51 -1.62
C LEU A 118 -7.00 7.64 -0.82
N ALA A 119 -7.75 8.24 0.11
CA ALA A 119 -8.76 7.52 0.89
C ALA A 119 -9.86 6.94 -0.01
N VAL A 120 -10.35 7.71 -0.98
CA VAL A 120 -11.33 7.26 -1.98
C VAL A 120 -10.75 6.16 -2.86
N ALA A 121 -9.50 6.29 -3.31
CA ALA A 121 -8.84 5.27 -4.12
C ALA A 121 -8.70 3.95 -3.35
N VAL A 122 -8.26 4.00 -2.09
CA VAL A 122 -8.17 2.81 -1.23
C VAL A 122 -9.56 2.21 -1.03
N ALA A 123 -10.57 3.01 -0.68
CA ALA A 123 -11.93 2.53 -0.48
C ALA A 123 -12.52 1.89 -1.74
N ALA A 124 -12.30 2.50 -2.91
CA ALA A 124 -12.73 1.97 -4.21
C ALA A 124 -12.04 0.65 -4.54
N ILE A 125 -10.71 0.56 -4.36
CA ILE A 125 -9.96 -0.69 -4.60
C ILE A 125 -10.45 -1.78 -3.66
N VAL A 126 -10.61 -1.49 -2.36
CA VAL A 126 -11.12 -2.45 -1.38
C VAL A 126 -12.53 -2.89 -1.74
N ALA A 127 -13.43 -1.96 -2.09
CA ALA A 127 -14.80 -2.28 -2.50
C ALA A 127 -14.83 -3.17 -3.74
N VAL A 128 -13.98 -2.90 -4.75
CA VAL A 128 -13.84 -3.74 -5.94
C VAL A 128 -13.33 -5.12 -5.58
N LEU A 129 -12.29 -5.23 -4.75
CA LEU A 129 -11.76 -6.53 -4.32
C LEU A 129 -12.79 -7.35 -3.52
N LEU A 130 -13.60 -6.70 -2.70
CA LEU A 130 -14.70 -7.35 -1.97
C LEU A 130 -15.82 -7.78 -2.91
N PHE A 131 -16.18 -6.95 -3.90
CA PHE A 131 -17.19 -7.27 -4.91
C PHE A 131 -16.78 -8.46 -5.78
N LEU A 132 -15.51 -8.50 -6.22
CA LEU A 132 -14.97 -9.62 -6.99
C LEU A 132 -14.88 -10.91 -6.18
N GLY A 133 -14.82 -10.82 -4.85
CA GLY A 133 -14.67 -11.96 -3.97
C GLY A 133 -13.32 -12.70 -4.16
N PRO A 134 -13.16 -13.88 -3.55
CA PRO A 134 -11.92 -14.63 -3.63
C PRO A 134 -11.61 -15.06 -5.08
N PRO A 135 -10.36 -14.93 -5.55
CA PRO A 135 -9.97 -15.32 -6.91
C PRO A 135 -10.12 -16.81 -7.19
N THR A 136 -10.25 -17.63 -6.14
CA THR A 136 -10.54 -19.07 -6.23
C THR A 136 -11.98 -19.37 -6.68
N GLN A 137 -12.84 -18.36 -6.76
CA GLN A 137 -14.25 -18.47 -7.15
C GLN A 137 -14.55 -17.81 -8.50
N TRP A 138 -13.56 -17.21 -9.15
CA TRP A 138 -13.76 -16.55 -10.45
C TRP A 138 -14.01 -17.60 -11.55
N GLY A 139 -15.11 -17.48 -12.28
CA GLY A 139 -15.45 -18.34 -13.42
C GLY A 139 -16.03 -19.72 -13.08
N ARG A 140 -16.54 -19.91 -11.85
CA ARG A 140 -17.42 -21.03 -11.51
C ARG A 140 -18.88 -20.62 -11.59
#